data_AF-W9QK42-F1
#
_entry.id   AF-W9QK42-F1
#
_cell.length_a   1.000
_cell.length_b   1.000
_cell.length_c   1.000
_cell.angle_alpha   90.00
_cell.angle_beta   90.00
_cell.angle_gamma   90.00
#
_symmetry.space_group_name_H-M   'P 1'
#
loop_
_entity.id
_entity.type
_entity.pdbx_description
1 polymer ?
#
loop_
_entity_poly.entity_id
_entity_poly.type
_entity_poly.pdbx_seq_one_letter_code
_entity_poly.pdbx_strand_id
1 'polypeptide(L)'
;MESEKGETCLGEASDGETHDHDSGEDDEEFCYASVPVSKLQPRKVLSKGRWINEMGMAEVEVLKGPIWSTTGIVRGGKIYCSIEEVLFLAELGAFLLMDDAGTRLSMEDMYAKISDQNNGCSWEYFQAYRQLKSLGYIVARHDIPWSLKTVNSNSGSSFPICSLEKVADLKSEDTTSITAMFSRVQIDEVKPIFDVYPPNSKFRKSSPGDPIFVLCFSSGSPPSKMTFEVLKRHCRGVPPKFCHVEQGRVSFFSFKKVELPVLP
;
A
#
# COMPACT_ATOMS: atom_id res chain seq x y z
N MET A 1 17.33 -44.04 52.17
CA MET A 1 18.77 -43.72 52.15
C MET A 1 19.32 -44.39 50.92
N GLU A 2 19.74 -43.57 49.95
CA GLU A 2 20.68 -43.81 48.82
C GLU A 2 20.40 -44.98 47.85
N SER A 3 20.68 -44.94 46.55
CA SER A 3 20.87 -43.89 45.53
C SER A 3 20.96 -44.61 44.16
N GLU A 4 20.43 -43.93 43.12
CA GLU A 4 20.83 -43.87 41.70
C GLU A 4 21.01 -45.09 40.76
N LYS A 5 20.18 -45.05 39.68
CA LYS A 5 20.45 -45.02 38.21
C LYS A 5 21.20 -46.14 37.45
N GLY A 6 20.66 -46.40 36.25
CA GLY A 6 21.34 -46.92 35.04
C GLY A 6 20.43 -47.84 34.21
N GLU A 7 19.64 -47.30 33.26
CA GLU A 7 19.83 -47.40 31.78
C GLU A 7 19.98 -48.82 31.19
N THR A 8 19.07 -49.23 30.29
CA THR A 8 19.33 -49.37 28.83
C THR A 8 18.10 -49.88 28.07
N CYS A 9 17.93 -49.32 26.86
CA CYS A 9 16.89 -49.61 25.88
C CYS A 9 17.00 -51.01 25.24
N LEU A 10 15.87 -51.51 24.72
CA LEU A 10 15.64 -51.93 23.32
C LEU A 10 14.35 -52.77 23.24
N GLY A 11 13.55 -52.57 22.19
CA GLY A 11 12.37 -53.39 21.94
C GLY A 11 11.51 -52.87 20.79
N GLU A 12 11.94 -53.18 19.56
CA GLU A 12 11.08 -53.17 18.37
C GLU A 12 9.94 -54.20 18.54
N ALA A 13 8.74 -53.87 18.06
CA ALA A 13 7.99 -54.67 17.09
C ALA A 13 6.54 -54.17 16.94
N SER A 14 6.21 -53.92 15.68
CA SER A 14 4.88 -53.75 15.08
C SER A 14 3.94 -54.92 15.36
N ASP A 15 2.64 -54.64 15.55
CA ASP A 15 1.55 -55.18 14.71
C ASP A 15 0.17 -54.85 15.30
N GLY A 16 -0.76 -54.42 14.44
CA GLY A 16 -2.17 -54.27 14.79
C GLY A 16 -2.92 -53.28 13.88
N GLU A 17 -3.29 -53.74 12.69
CA GLU A 17 -4.18 -53.02 11.77
C GLU A 17 -5.58 -52.81 12.37
N THR A 18 -6.18 -51.64 12.12
CA THR A 18 -7.63 -51.50 11.97
C THR A 18 -7.94 -50.52 10.84
N HIS A 19 -8.85 -50.97 9.99
CA HIS A 19 -9.34 -50.41 8.74
C HIS A 19 -10.18 -49.12 8.90
N ASP A 20 -10.18 -48.35 7.81
CA ASP A 20 -11.22 -47.44 7.29
C ASP A 20 -11.43 -46.07 7.97
N HIS A 21 -11.04 -44.99 7.28
CA HIS A 21 -11.85 -44.43 6.19
C HIS A 21 -11.04 -43.35 5.44
N ASP A 22 -10.81 -43.61 4.16
CA ASP A 22 -10.36 -42.62 3.20
C ASP A 22 -11.53 -41.70 2.83
N SER A 23 -11.41 -40.44 3.22
CA SER A 23 -12.06 -39.31 2.56
C SER A 23 -11.14 -38.10 2.75
N GLY A 24 -10.01 -38.13 2.04
CA GLY A 24 -9.22 -36.93 1.80
C GLY A 24 -10.02 -35.98 0.93
N GLU A 25 -10.79 -35.09 1.57
CA GLU A 25 -11.18 -33.85 0.92
C GLU A 25 -9.89 -33.07 0.64
N ASP A 26 -9.69 -32.73 -0.64
CA ASP A 26 -8.66 -31.81 -1.09
C ASP A 26 -8.82 -30.47 -0.36
N ASP A 27 -8.21 -30.38 0.81
CA ASP A 27 -7.82 -29.11 1.41
C ASP A 27 -6.69 -28.55 0.54
N GLU A 28 -7.08 -27.94 -0.57
CA GLU A 28 -6.29 -26.99 -1.35
C GLU A 28 -5.89 -25.85 -0.41
N GLU A 29 -4.84 -26.11 0.37
CA GLU A 29 -4.15 -25.19 1.24
C GLU A 29 -3.59 -24.07 0.35
N PHE A 30 -4.41 -23.04 0.12
CA PHE A 30 -3.99 -21.79 -0.49
C PHE A 30 -2.90 -21.18 0.39
N CYS A 31 -1.67 -21.59 0.11
CA CYS A 31 -0.45 -21.04 0.65
C CYS A 31 -0.36 -19.60 0.17
N TYR A 32 -1.00 -18.68 0.89
CA TYR A 32 -0.74 -17.26 0.78
C TYR A 32 0.76 -17.09 0.96
N ALA A 33 1.45 -16.76 -0.14
CA ALA A 33 2.88 -16.51 -0.17
C ALA A 33 3.21 -15.42 0.85
N SER A 34 3.52 -15.85 2.07
CA SER A 34 3.89 -14.98 3.17
C SER A 34 5.29 -14.51 2.87
N VAL A 35 5.39 -13.35 2.21
CA VAL A 35 6.64 -12.62 2.10
C VAL A 35 7.19 -12.49 3.53
N PRO A 36 8.43 -12.93 3.80
CA PRO A 36 8.96 -12.92 5.16
C PRO A 36 8.93 -11.50 5.68
N VAL A 37 8.09 -11.26 6.70
CA VAL A 37 8.09 -10.01 7.44
C VAL A 37 9.49 -9.89 8.04
N SER A 38 10.30 -8.99 7.48
CA SER A 38 11.61 -8.64 8.03
C SER A 38 11.49 -8.42 9.54
N LYS A 39 12.48 -8.90 10.31
CA LYS A 39 12.59 -8.98 11.80
C LYS A 39 12.37 -7.65 12.58
N LEU A 40 11.28 -6.94 12.32
CA LEU A 40 10.87 -5.72 12.98
C LEU A 40 9.72 -6.06 13.94
N GLN A 41 9.98 -6.93 14.91
CA GLN A 41 9.05 -7.14 16.03
C GLN A 41 9.22 -5.97 17.02
N PRO A 42 8.23 -5.08 17.19
CA PRO A 42 8.33 -3.97 18.11
C PRO A 42 8.39 -4.50 19.55
N ARG A 43 9.44 -4.14 20.30
CA ARG A 43 9.50 -4.41 21.74
C ARG A 43 8.49 -3.51 22.45
N LYS A 44 7.36 -4.08 22.88
CA LYS A 44 6.36 -3.63 23.89
C LYS A 44 5.83 -2.17 23.87
N VAL A 45 6.27 -1.28 22.99
CA VAL A 45 5.80 0.12 22.94
C VAL A 45 5.28 0.45 21.55
N LEU A 46 3.96 0.44 21.43
CA LEU A 46 3.24 0.70 20.19
C LEU A 46 3.07 2.20 19.96
N SER A 47 3.13 2.60 18.70
CA SER A 47 2.59 3.90 18.32
C SER A 47 1.06 3.85 18.37
N LYS A 48 0.42 5.00 18.58
CA LYS A 48 -1.04 5.10 18.68
C LYS A 48 -1.52 6.24 17.81
N GLY A 49 -2.65 6.07 17.14
CA GLY A 49 -3.35 7.16 16.47
C GLY A 49 -4.86 7.04 16.59
N ARG A 50 -5.54 8.12 16.22
CA ARG A 50 -7.00 8.22 16.13
C ARG A 50 -7.41 8.34 14.68
N TRP A 51 -8.37 7.53 14.26
CA TRP A 51 -8.95 7.60 12.92
C TRP A 51 -9.84 8.83 12.78
N ILE A 52 -9.70 9.56 11.67
CA ILE A 52 -10.52 10.73 11.33
C ILE A 52 -11.29 10.38 10.06
N ASN A 53 -12.57 9.99 10.22
CA ASN A 53 -13.42 9.56 9.11
C ASN A 53 -13.52 10.63 8.01
N GLU A 54 -13.66 11.90 8.38
CA GLU A 54 -13.77 13.02 7.43
C GLU A 54 -12.54 13.19 6.53
N MET A 55 -11.36 12.81 7.02
CA MET A 55 -10.10 12.92 6.27
C MET A 55 -9.68 11.62 5.60
N GLY A 56 -10.28 10.49 5.98
CA GLY A 56 -9.82 9.16 5.57
C GLY A 56 -8.38 8.85 6.02
N MET A 57 -7.96 9.40 7.17
CA MET A 57 -6.59 9.31 7.68
C MET A 57 -6.58 9.15 9.20
N ALA A 58 -5.48 8.61 9.72
CA ALA A 58 -5.21 8.54 11.15
C ALA A 58 -4.29 9.67 11.61
N GLU A 59 -4.70 10.45 12.61
CA GLU A 59 -3.81 11.36 13.33
C GLU A 59 -2.99 10.54 14.34
N VAL A 60 -1.67 10.66 14.26
CA VAL A 60 -0.77 9.94 15.16
C VAL A 60 -0.60 10.72 16.47
N GLU A 61 -1.10 10.14 17.56
CA GLU A 61 -1.05 10.74 18.91
C GLU A 61 0.24 10.39 19.64
N VAL A 62 0.71 9.15 19.48
CA VAL A 62 1.90 8.64 20.16
C VAL A 62 2.88 8.11 19.13
N LEU A 63 4.03 8.77 19.02
CA LEU A 63 5.11 8.42 18.09
C LEU A 63 6.10 7.49 18.78
N LYS A 64 6.28 6.28 18.25
CA LYS A 64 7.30 5.32 18.70
C LYS A 64 8.12 4.76 17.55
N GLY A 65 9.43 4.71 17.74
CA GLY A 65 10.39 4.19 16.76
C GLY A 65 10.77 5.20 15.65
N PRO A 66 11.73 4.84 14.80
CA PRO A 66 12.28 5.73 13.77
C PRO A 66 11.42 5.83 12.50
N ILE A 67 10.38 4.99 12.36
CA ILE A 67 9.56 4.86 11.15
C ILE A 67 8.90 6.18 10.73
N TRP A 68 8.60 7.05 11.69
CA TRP A 68 7.98 8.36 11.49
C TRP A 68 8.83 9.35 10.71
N SER A 69 10.12 9.09 10.51
CA SER A 69 10.95 9.87 9.58
C SER A 69 10.53 9.68 8.11
N THR A 70 9.94 8.53 7.76
CA THR A 70 9.60 8.13 6.38
C THR A 70 8.13 7.81 6.15
N THR A 71 7.31 7.78 7.20
CA THR A 71 5.89 7.42 7.15
C THR A 71 5.01 8.54 7.69
N GLY A 72 3.89 8.80 7.02
CA GLY A 72 2.92 9.84 7.33
C GLY A 72 3.29 11.22 6.78
N ILE A 73 2.28 12.01 6.49
CA ILE A 73 2.42 13.42 6.12
C ILE A 73 2.40 14.31 7.36
N VAL A 74 3.08 15.44 7.32
CA VAL A 74 3.11 16.44 8.40
C VAL A 74 2.21 17.61 8.02
N ARG A 75 1.23 17.91 8.87
CA ARG A 75 0.31 19.05 8.73
C ARG A 75 0.10 19.70 10.10
N GLY A 76 0.30 21.01 10.21
CA GLY A 76 0.10 21.73 11.48
C GLY A 76 0.91 21.17 12.67
N GLY A 77 2.11 20.63 12.42
CA GLY A 77 2.95 20.00 13.45
C GLY A 77 2.52 18.59 13.88
N LYS A 78 1.42 18.06 13.32
CA LYS A 78 0.92 16.71 13.56
C LYS A 78 1.26 15.79 12.38
N ILE A 79 1.31 14.48 12.66
CA ILE A 79 1.52 13.45 11.64
C ILE A 79 0.19 12.78 11.35
N TYR A 80 -0.13 12.67 10.06
CA TYR A 80 -1.30 11.97 9.55
C TYR A 80 -0.85 10.81 8.67
N CYS A 81 -1.46 9.65 8.87
CA CYS A 81 -1.19 8.45 8.09
C CYS A 81 -2.39 8.06 7.26
N SER A 82 -2.13 7.68 6.01
CA SER A 82 -3.14 7.06 5.15
C SER A 82 -3.46 5.63 5.60
N ILE A 83 -4.57 5.07 5.09
CA ILE A 83 -5.01 3.74 5.48
C ILE A 83 -3.98 2.64 5.19
N GLU A 84 -3.27 2.70 4.05
CA GLU A 84 -2.22 1.74 3.71
C GLU A 84 -1.01 1.82 4.65
N GLU A 85 -0.67 3.02 5.13
CA GLU A 85 0.38 3.21 6.12
C GLU A 85 -0.03 2.63 7.47
N VAL A 86 -1.27 2.90 7.90
CA VAL A 86 -1.84 2.39 9.15
C VAL A 86 -1.88 0.87 9.15
N LEU A 87 -2.43 0.26 8.10
CA LEU A 87 -2.54 -1.19 7.99
C LEU A 87 -1.19 -1.87 7.96
N PHE A 88 -0.23 -1.33 7.22
CA PHE A 88 1.13 -1.87 7.21
C PHE A 88 1.74 -1.87 8.62
N LEU A 89 1.60 -0.79 9.38
CA LEU A 89 2.11 -0.73 10.74
C LEU A 89 1.32 -1.61 11.72
N ALA A 90 0.02 -1.75 11.52
CA ALA A 90 -0.85 -2.61 12.33
C ALA A 90 -0.52 -4.09 12.10
N GLU A 91 -0.30 -4.54 10.85
CA GLU A 91 0.14 -5.90 10.51
C GLU A 91 1.52 -6.23 11.11
N LEU A 92 2.41 -5.23 11.25
CA LEU A 92 3.67 -5.37 11.96
C LEU A 92 3.52 -5.39 13.49
N GLY A 93 2.32 -5.19 14.01
CA GLY A 93 2.06 -5.02 15.44
C GLY A 93 2.77 -3.80 16.01
N ALA A 94 2.93 -2.72 15.24
CA ALA A 94 3.66 -1.49 15.61
C ALA A 94 2.74 -0.28 15.85
N PHE A 95 1.46 -0.39 15.52
CA PHE A 95 0.51 0.71 15.59
C PHE A 95 -0.85 0.25 16.11
N LEU A 96 -1.43 1.05 17.02
CA LEU A 96 -2.76 0.86 17.57
C LEU A 96 -3.65 2.01 17.08
N LEU A 97 -4.64 1.68 16.25
CA LEU A 97 -5.62 2.64 15.78
C LEU A 97 -6.82 2.67 16.73
N MET A 98 -7.21 3.87 17.13
CA MET A 98 -8.44 4.12 17.87
C MET A 98 -9.51 4.74 16.98
N ASP A 99 -10.77 4.45 17.26
CA ASP A 99 -11.91 5.15 16.70
C ASP A 99 -12.12 6.53 17.36
N ASP A 100 -13.21 7.20 16.99
CA ASP A 100 -13.66 8.48 17.56
C ASP A 100 -14.15 8.35 19.01
N ALA A 101 -14.69 7.19 19.38
CA ALA A 101 -15.09 6.85 20.75
C ALA A 101 -13.91 6.48 21.67
N GLY A 102 -12.68 6.36 21.14
CA GLY A 102 -11.48 5.96 21.87
C GLY A 102 -11.30 4.46 22.05
N THR A 103 -12.09 3.64 21.34
CA THR A 103 -11.99 2.18 21.31
C THR A 103 -10.94 1.74 20.30
N ARG A 104 -10.21 0.66 20.62
CA ARG A 104 -9.28 0.04 19.66
C ARG A 104 -10.03 -0.56 18.49
N LEU A 105 -9.59 -0.26 17.28
CA LEU A 105 -10.09 -0.90 16.07
C LEU A 105 -9.45 -2.28 15.89
N SER A 106 -10.25 -3.27 15.51
CA SER A 106 -9.75 -4.59 15.15
C SER A 106 -9.07 -4.58 13.78
N MET A 107 -8.33 -5.64 13.45
CA MET A 107 -7.77 -5.80 12.10
C MET A 107 -8.88 -5.83 11.03
N GLU A 108 -10.00 -6.49 11.32
CA GLU A 108 -11.16 -6.57 10.43
C GLU A 108 -11.75 -5.18 10.15
N ASP A 109 -11.91 -4.35 11.19
CA ASP A 109 -12.41 -2.99 11.03
C ASP A 109 -11.43 -2.12 10.20
N MET A 110 -10.13 -2.30 10.41
CA MET A 110 -9.11 -1.60 9.64
C MET A 110 -9.12 -2.03 8.16
N TYR A 111 -9.31 -3.31 7.85
CA TYR A 111 -9.47 -3.77 6.48
C TYR A 111 -10.77 -3.24 5.84
N ALA A 112 -11.85 -3.15 6.60
CA ALA A 112 -13.09 -2.55 6.12
C ALA A 112 -12.90 -1.08 5.70
N LYS A 113 -11.95 -0.35 6.31
CA LYS A 113 -11.59 1.01 5.88
C LYS A 113 -10.87 1.04 4.51
N ILE A 114 -10.17 0.00 4.06
CA ILE A 114 -9.64 -0.01 2.67
C ILE A 114 -10.77 -0.01 1.66
N SER A 115 -11.84 -0.75 1.92
CA SER A 115 -12.98 -0.87 1.00
C SER A 115 -13.78 0.41 0.84
N ASP A 116 -13.58 1.40 1.72
CA ASP A 116 -14.18 2.72 1.59
C ASP A 116 -13.44 3.54 0.51
N GLN A 117 -14.15 3.80 -0.58
CA GLN A 117 -13.64 4.55 -1.74
C GLN A 117 -13.15 5.96 -1.37
N ASN A 118 -13.61 6.52 -0.24
CA ASN A 118 -13.19 7.84 0.22
C ASN A 118 -11.75 7.88 0.74
N ASN A 119 -11.18 6.72 1.13
CA ASN A 119 -9.83 6.66 1.72
C ASN A 119 -8.71 6.66 0.66
N GLY A 120 -9.07 6.55 -0.62
CA GLY A 120 -8.14 6.69 -1.75
C GLY A 120 -7.11 5.57 -1.87
N CYS A 121 -7.38 4.38 -1.32
CA CYS A 121 -6.53 3.20 -1.44
C CYS A 121 -7.38 1.97 -1.73
N SER A 122 -7.06 1.22 -2.79
CA SER A 122 -7.64 -0.10 -3.02
C SER A 122 -6.80 -1.19 -2.36
N TRP A 123 -7.31 -2.42 -2.35
CA TRP A 123 -6.57 -3.58 -1.84
C TRP A 123 -5.28 -3.84 -2.62
N GLU A 124 -5.31 -3.66 -3.93
CA GLU A 124 -4.14 -3.83 -4.81
C GLU A 124 -3.07 -2.76 -4.53
N TYR A 125 -3.49 -1.52 -4.24
CA TYR A 125 -2.56 -0.45 -3.86
C TYR A 125 -1.88 -0.78 -2.54
N PHE A 126 -2.63 -1.33 -1.57
CA PHE A 126 -2.08 -1.77 -0.30
C PHE A 126 -1.06 -2.90 -0.48
N GLN A 127 -1.35 -3.91 -1.32
CA GLN A 127 -0.39 -4.99 -1.59
C GLN A 127 0.91 -4.47 -2.20
N ALA A 128 0.82 -3.56 -3.18
CA ALA A 128 1.99 -2.92 -3.78
C ALA A 128 2.79 -2.10 -2.76
N TYR A 129 2.09 -1.30 -1.95
CA TYR A 129 2.68 -0.53 -0.86
C TYR A 129 3.40 -1.44 0.15
N ARG A 130 2.74 -2.50 0.61
CA ARG A 130 3.29 -3.49 1.55
C ARG A 130 4.57 -4.13 1.03
N GLN A 131 4.60 -4.54 -0.23
CA GLN A 131 5.80 -5.15 -0.82
C GLN A 131 6.96 -4.14 -0.90
N LEU A 132 6.70 -2.93 -1.38
CA LEU A 132 7.72 -1.87 -1.45
C LEU A 132 8.28 -1.51 -0.06
N LYS A 133 7.40 -1.35 0.93
CA LYS A 133 7.81 -1.05 2.31
C LYS A 133 8.60 -2.19 2.95
N SER A 134 8.23 -3.45 2.67
CA SER A 134 8.95 -4.63 3.18
C SER A 134 10.38 -4.73 2.63
N LEU A 135 10.61 -4.19 1.42
CA LEU A 135 11.95 -4.06 0.82
C LEU A 135 12.75 -2.85 1.34
N GLY A 136 12.17 -2.06 2.25
CA GLY A 136 12.80 -0.87 2.84
C GLY A 136 12.69 0.40 2.02
N TYR A 137 11.95 0.40 0.90
CA TYR A 137 11.70 1.62 0.14
C TYR A 137 10.87 2.60 0.97
N ILE A 138 11.07 3.88 0.67
CA ILE A 138 10.24 4.96 1.19
C ILE A 138 9.19 5.25 0.12
N VAL A 139 7.92 5.21 0.51
CA VAL A 139 6.79 5.28 -0.41
C VAL A 139 5.89 6.44 0.02
N ALA A 140 5.59 7.34 -0.90
CA ALA A 140 4.68 8.46 -0.70
C ALA A 140 3.55 8.40 -1.71
N ARG A 141 2.34 8.86 -1.37
CA ARG A 141 1.26 9.04 -2.36
C ARG A 141 1.68 10.10 -3.38
N HIS A 142 1.49 9.80 -4.67
CA HIS A 142 1.82 10.71 -5.76
C HIS A 142 1.02 12.02 -5.65
N ASP A 143 1.66 13.14 -5.97
CA ASP A 143 1.10 14.51 -5.87
C ASP A 143 0.59 14.91 -4.46
N ILE A 144 0.93 14.16 -3.40
CA ILE A 144 0.64 14.55 -2.01
C ILE A 144 1.95 14.96 -1.31
N PRO A 145 2.19 16.26 -1.08
CA PRO A 145 3.42 16.71 -0.43
C PRO A 145 3.55 16.18 1.00
N TRP A 146 4.74 15.72 1.41
CA TRP A 146 4.93 15.27 2.79
C TRP A 146 4.76 16.37 3.84
N SER A 147 5.13 17.61 3.54
CA SER A 147 4.93 18.74 4.45
C SER A 147 4.54 19.98 3.66
N LEU A 148 3.55 20.73 4.14
CA LEU A 148 3.28 22.07 3.63
C LEU A 148 4.27 23.04 4.29
N LYS A 149 4.97 23.85 3.48
CA LYS A 149 5.66 25.03 4.02
C LYS A 149 4.58 26.02 4.43
N THR A 150 4.52 26.39 5.71
CA THR A 150 3.65 27.47 6.17
C THR A 150 4.06 28.75 5.46
N VAL A 151 3.32 29.14 4.43
CA VAL A 151 3.39 30.50 3.91
C VAL A 151 2.55 31.34 4.87
N ASN A 152 3.20 32.16 5.70
CA ASN A 152 2.49 33.16 6.50
C ASN A 152 1.78 34.11 5.53
N SER A 153 0.49 33.94 5.34
CA SER A 153 -0.36 34.88 4.63
C SER A 153 -1.73 34.84 5.27
N ASN A 154 -2.12 35.98 5.87
CA ASN A 154 -3.48 36.28 6.26
C ASN A 154 -4.35 36.30 4.99
N SER A 155 -4.88 35.14 4.62
CA SER A 155 -6.04 35.01 3.75
C SER A 155 -6.67 33.67 4.08
N GLY A 156 -7.97 33.68 4.38
CA GLY A 156 -8.73 32.47 4.69
C GLY A 156 -8.61 31.49 3.53
N SER A 157 -7.74 30.50 3.68
CA SER A 157 -7.51 29.48 2.67
C SER A 157 -8.10 28.18 3.20
N SER A 158 -9.22 27.80 2.61
CA SER A 158 -9.78 26.46 2.67
C SER A 158 -8.67 25.43 2.41
N PHE A 159 -8.62 24.42 3.28
CA PHE A 159 -7.77 23.25 3.13
C PHE A 159 -7.99 22.62 1.74
N PRO A 160 -6.94 22.14 1.04
CA PRO A 160 -7.14 21.37 -0.17
C PRO A 160 -7.79 20.05 0.24
N ILE A 161 -9.11 20.00 0.09
CA ILE A 161 -9.92 18.80 0.17
C ILE A 161 -9.36 17.84 -0.89
N CYS A 162 -8.89 16.68 -0.45
CA CYS A 162 -8.55 15.57 -1.31
C CYS A 162 -9.85 14.95 -1.83
N SER A 163 -10.49 15.62 -2.79
CA SER A 163 -11.65 15.09 -3.50
C SER A 163 -11.24 14.78 -4.94
N LEU A 164 -11.30 13.49 -5.28
CA LEU A 164 -11.43 13.02 -6.64
C LEU A 164 -12.57 13.80 -7.32
N GLU A 165 -12.32 14.25 -8.54
CA GLU A 165 -13.08 15.24 -9.29
C GLU A 165 -14.60 14.98 -9.27
N LYS A 166 -15.36 15.95 -8.73
CA LYS A 166 -16.79 16.09 -9.01
C LYS A 166 -16.93 16.84 -10.35
N VAL A 167 -17.35 16.15 -11.39
CA VAL A 167 -17.80 16.79 -12.64
C VAL A 167 -19.33 16.85 -12.61
N ALA A 168 -19.85 18.04 -12.37
CA ALA A 168 -21.21 18.48 -12.65
C ALA A 168 -21.05 19.89 -13.26
N ASP A 169 -21.74 20.35 -14.29
CA ASP A 169 -22.83 19.90 -15.17
C ASP A 169 -22.90 20.98 -16.27
N LEU A 170 -23.32 20.67 -17.50
CA LEU A 170 -23.87 21.65 -18.46
C LEU A 170 -24.46 20.93 -19.68
N LYS A 171 -25.78 21.06 -19.83
CA LYS A 171 -26.62 20.53 -20.90
C LYS A 171 -26.29 21.15 -22.27
N SER A 172 -26.25 20.34 -23.33
CA SER A 172 -26.68 20.70 -24.70
C SER A 172 -26.75 19.46 -25.60
N GLU A 173 -27.62 19.52 -26.60
CA GLU A 173 -28.33 18.43 -27.27
C GLU A 173 -27.52 17.61 -28.29
N ASP A 174 -27.88 16.32 -28.36
CA ASP A 174 -27.92 15.43 -29.52
C ASP A 174 -26.75 15.42 -30.51
N THR A 175 -25.77 14.56 -30.21
CA THR A 175 -25.02 13.64 -31.12
C THR A 175 -23.85 12.97 -30.40
N THR A 176 -23.58 13.35 -29.14
CA THR A 176 -22.45 12.88 -28.32
C THR A 176 -22.71 11.54 -27.60
N SER A 177 -23.75 10.78 -27.97
CA SER A 177 -24.32 9.73 -27.10
C SER A 177 -23.54 8.41 -27.10
N ILE A 178 -22.81 8.05 -28.16
CA ILE A 178 -22.11 6.74 -28.22
C ILE A 178 -20.65 6.86 -27.78
N THR A 179 -19.92 7.88 -28.24
CA THR A 179 -18.51 8.07 -27.89
C THR A 179 -18.32 8.43 -26.41
N ALA A 180 -19.24 9.19 -25.81
CA ALA A 180 -19.23 9.50 -24.37
C ALA A 180 -19.67 8.30 -23.49
N MET A 181 -20.43 7.36 -24.06
CA MET A 181 -20.74 6.10 -23.39
C MET A 181 -19.53 5.15 -23.41
N PHE A 182 -18.74 5.12 -24.48
CA PHE A 182 -17.52 4.30 -24.55
C PHE A 182 -16.33 4.89 -23.78
N SER A 183 -16.25 6.20 -23.57
CA SER A 183 -15.22 6.79 -22.68
C SER A 183 -15.43 6.39 -21.21
N ARG A 184 -16.68 6.11 -20.80
CA ARG A 184 -16.99 5.48 -19.50
C ARG A 184 -16.64 3.99 -19.44
N VAL A 185 -16.36 3.37 -20.59
CA VAL A 185 -15.93 1.96 -20.74
C VAL A 185 -14.40 1.87 -20.95
N GLN A 186 -13.65 2.97 -20.84
CA GLN A 186 -12.19 2.91 -20.81
C GLN A 186 -11.72 2.48 -19.42
N ILE A 187 -11.61 1.17 -19.23
CA ILE A 187 -11.02 0.51 -18.06
C ILE A 187 -9.48 0.64 -18.07
N ASP A 188 -8.89 1.67 -18.69
CA ASP A 188 -7.45 1.74 -19.01
C ASP A 188 -6.75 3.05 -18.58
N GLU A 189 -7.31 3.79 -17.62
CA GLU A 189 -6.60 4.95 -17.09
C GLU A 189 -5.49 4.52 -16.13
N VAL A 190 -4.28 4.35 -16.67
CA VAL A 190 -3.09 4.14 -15.85
C VAL A 190 -2.77 5.41 -15.08
N LYS A 191 -2.96 5.34 -13.76
CA LYS A 191 -2.77 6.47 -12.85
C LYS A 191 -1.48 6.32 -12.03
N PRO A 192 -0.67 7.38 -11.87
CA PRO A 192 0.41 7.38 -10.88
C PRO A 192 -0.16 7.35 -9.47
N ILE A 193 0.32 6.41 -8.65
CA ILE A 193 -0.18 6.14 -7.30
C ILE A 193 0.82 6.51 -6.22
N PHE A 194 2.11 6.19 -6.44
CA PHE A 194 3.14 6.39 -5.44
C PHE A 194 4.43 6.94 -6.03
N ASP A 195 5.05 7.86 -5.30
CA ASP A 195 6.44 8.25 -5.48
C ASP A 195 7.32 7.35 -4.62
N VAL A 196 8.26 6.64 -5.24
CA VAL A 196 9.12 5.67 -4.54
C VAL A 196 10.55 6.17 -4.48
N TYR A 197 11.11 6.15 -3.27
CA TYR A 197 12.44 6.63 -2.93
C TYR A 197 13.27 5.49 -2.35
N PRO A 198 14.60 5.50 -2.58
CA PRO A 198 15.46 4.42 -2.12
C PRO A 198 15.52 4.39 -0.58
N PRO A 199 15.85 3.24 0.03
CA PRO A 199 16.11 3.16 1.46
C PRO A 199 17.18 4.19 1.88
N ASN A 200 16.81 5.13 2.75
CA ASN A 200 17.70 6.21 3.17
C ASN A 200 17.45 6.62 4.62
N SER A 201 18.42 6.35 5.50
CA SER A 201 18.34 6.68 6.93
C SER A 201 18.37 8.19 7.22
N LYS A 202 18.83 9.00 6.26
CA LYS A 202 18.90 10.47 6.35
C LYS A 202 17.76 11.16 5.61
N PHE A 203 16.74 10.40 5.22
CA PHE A 203 15.59 10.93 4.52
C PHE A 203 14.89 12.04 5.32
N ARG A 204 14.46 13.12 4.64
CA ARG A 204 13.75 14.24 5.25
C ARG A 204 12.48 14.54 4.48
N LYS A 205 11.33 14.43 5.16
CA LYS A 205 10.00 14.82 4.63
C LYS A 205 9.93 16.24 4.07
N SER A 206 10.69 17.16 4.66
CA SER A 206 10.75 18.57 4.22
C SER A 206 11.57 18.79 2.95
N SER A 207 12.42 17.83 2.57
CA SER A 207 13.31 17.89 1.40
C SER A 207 13.57 16.46 0.93
N PRO A 208 12.56 15.81 0.34
CA PRO A 208 12.65 14.39 0.03
C PRO A 208 13.64 14.02 -1.08
N GLY A 209 14.02 15.00 -1.91
CA GLY A 209 14.73 14.74 -3.15
C GLY A 209 13.78 14.23 -4.23
N ASP A 210 14.36 13.65 -5.28
CA ASP A 210 13.60 13.06 -6.39
C ASP A 210 13.34 11.57 -6.14
N PRO A 211 12.14 11.07 -6.47
CA PRO A 211 11.87 9.63 -6.43
C PRO A 211 12.70 8.89 -7.50
N ILE A 212 13.07 7.64 -7.22
CA ILE A 212 13.76 6.78 -8.17
C ILE A 212 12.83 6.24 -9.26
N PHE A 213 11.53 6.13 -8.96
CA PHE A 213 10.48 5.87 -9.92
C PHE A 213 9.12 6.32 -9.38
N VAL A 214 8.18 6.58 -10.28
CA VAL A 214 6.75 6.74 -9.95
C VAL A 214 6.08 5.39 -10.21
N LEU A 215 5.42 4.83 -9.21
CA LEU A 215 4.61 3.63 -9.39
C LEU A 215 3.25 4.02 -9.96
N CYS A 216 2.84 3.36 -11.03
CA CYS A 216 1.57 3.54 -11.71
C CYS A 216 0.80 2.23 -11.70
N PHE A 217 -0.52 2.29 -11.51
CA PHE A 217 -1.35 1.10 -11.51
C PHE A 217 -1.92 0.82 -12.89
N SER A 218 -1.83 -0.43 -13.35
CA SER A 218 -2.48 -0.89 -14.57
C SER A 218 -3.59 -1.88 -14.21
N SER A 219 -4.77 -1.67 -14.78
CA SER A 219 -6.00 -2.45 -14.65
C SER A 219 -5.95 -3.85 -15.28
N GLY A 220 -4.74 -4.35 -15.61
CA GLY A 220 -4.53 -5.69 -16.18
C GLY A 220 -4.12 -5.70 -17.64
N SER A 221 -4.18 -4.55 -18.32
CA SER A 221 -3.65 -4.39 -19.68
C SER A 221 -2.40 -3.50 -19.69
N PRO A 222 -1.35 -3.83 -20.48
CA PRO A 222 -0.25 -2.90 -20.70
C PRO A 222 -0.77 -1.56 -21.27
N PRO A 223 -0.25 -0.41 -20.82
CA PRO A 223 -0.68 0.89 -21.35
C PRO A 223 -0.43 0.96 -22.85
N SER A 224 -1.36 1.61 -23.57
CA SER A 224 -1.12 1.97 -24.97
C SER A 224 0.12 2.87 -25.09
N LYS A 225 0.77 2.87 -26.26
CA LYS A 225 1.92 3.75 -26.54
C LYS A 225 1.58 5.23 -26.27
N MET A 226 0.39 5.66 -26.62
CA MET A 226 -0.07 7.04 -26.40
C MET A 226 -0.21 7.33 -24.91
N THR A 227 -0.88 6.45 -24.16
CA THR A 227 -1.04 6.54 -22.70
C THR A 227 0.33 6.59 -22.00
N PHE A 228 1.26 5.74 -22.43
CA PHE A 228 2.61 5.70 -21.89
C PHE A 228 3.38 7.00 -22.09
N GLU A 229 3.32 7.59 -23.29
CA GLU A 229 3.98 8.87 -23.58
C GLU A 229 3.33 10.04 -22.83
N VAL A 230 2.01 10.03 -22.65
CA VAL A 230 1.30 11.01 -21.81
C VAL A 230 1.74 10.86 -20.35
N LEU A 231 1.81 9.64 -19.83
CA LEU A 231 2.20 9.35 -18.45
C LEU A 231 3.64 9.80 -18.15
N LYS A 232 4.59 9.55 -19.05
CA LYS A 232 5.97 10.05 -18.90
C LYS A 232 6.05 11.56 -18.69
N ARG A 233 5.20 12.33 -19.39
CA ARG A 233 5.14 13.79 -19.21
C ARG A 233 4.63 14.15 -17.82
N HIS A 234 3.66 13.41 -17.29
CA HIS A 234 3.13 13.60 -15.94
C HIS A 234 4.14 13.25 -14.84
N CYS A 235 5.01 12.27 -15.05
CA CYS A 235 6.05 11.88 -14.09
C CYS A 235 7.25 12.85 -14.02
N ARG A 236 7.21 14.02 -14.68
CA ARG A 236 8.21 15.11 -14.56
C ARG A 236 9.68 14.66 -14.72
N GLY A 237 9.94 13.68 -15.59
CA GLY A 237 11.29 13.14 -15.83
C GLY A 237 11.69 11.96 -14.94
N VAL A 238 10.89 11.62 -13.92
CA VAL A 238 11.05 10.40 -13.12
C VAL A 238 10.52 9.21 -13.93
N PRO A 239 11.23 8.07 -13.97
CA PRO A 239 10.78 6.92 -14.75
C PRO A 239 9.52 6.29 -14.14
N PRO A 240 8.46 6.05 -14.93
CA PRO A 240 7.29 5.30 -14.46
C PRO A 240 7.61 3.80 -14.38
N LYS A 241 7.11 3.15 -13.33
CA LYS A 241 7.00 1.69 -13.22
C LYS A 241 5.55 1.32 -13.07
N PHE A 242 5.17 0.17 -13.60
CA PHE A 242 3.81 -0.30 -13.58
C PHE A 242 3.68 -1.44 -12.59
N CYS A 243 2.62 -1.39 -11.81
CA CYS A 243 2.24 -2.43 -10.88
C CYS A 243 1.09 -3.23 -11.48
N HIS A 244 1.21 -4.55 -11.43
CA HIS A 244 0.10 -5.46 -11.64
C HIS A 244 -0.01 -6.38 -10.43
N VAL A 245 -1.24 -6.58 -9.97
CA VAL A 245 -1.57 -7.41 -8.80
C VAL A 245 -2.58 -8.45 -9.25
N GLU A 246 -2.17 -9.71 -9.23
CA GLU A 246 -3.00 -10.84 -9.62
C GLU A 246 -2.87 -11.95 -8.58
N GLN A 247 -3.99 -12.41 -8.02
CA GLN A 247 -4.03 -13.51 -7.05
C GLN A 247 -3.02 -13.35 -5.88
N GLY A 248 -2.89 -12.13 -5.34
CA GLY A 248 -1.96 -11.85 -4.23
C GLY A 248 -0.50 -11.67 -4.64
N ARG A 249 -0.16 -11.85 -5.93
CA ARG A 249 1.19 -11.65 -6.46
C ARG A 249 1.31 -10.25 -7.05
N VAL A 250 2.29 -9.52 -6.55
CA VAL A 250 2.60 -8.16 -7.00
C VAL A 250 3.82 -8.20 -7.92
N SER A 251 3.63 -7.69 -9.14
CA SER A 251 4.66 -7.63 -10.17
C SER A 251 4.93 -6.19 -10.59
N PHE A 252 6.21 -5.84 -10.74
CA PHE A 252 6.66 -4.53 -11.20
C PHE A 252 7.32 -4.64 -12.57
N PHE A 253 6.88 -3.84 -13.54
CA PHE A 253 7.45 -3.80 -14.89
C PHE A 253 7.75 -2.38 -15.34
N SER A 254 8.65 -2.25 -16.32
CA SER A 254 9.02 -0.99 -16.94
C SER A 254 9.18 -1.19 -18.43
N PHE A 255 8.72 -0.21 -19.22
CA PHE A 255 8.88 -0.24 -20.67
C PHE A 255 10.11 0.57 -21.07
N LYS A 256 10.99 -0.06 -21.85
CA LYS A 256 12.15 0.59 -22.45
C LYS A 256 11.96 0.66 -23.96
N LYS A 257 12.17 1.83 -24.56
CA LYS A 257 12.25 1.95 -26.02
C LYS A 257 13.55 1.27 -26.46
N VAL A 258 13.44 0.31 -27.38
CA VAL A 258 14.59 -0.37 -28.00
C VAL A 258 14.53 -0.07 -29.50
N GLU A 259 15.61 0.45 -30.06
CA GLU A 259 15.77 0.66 -31.50
C GLU A 259 16.49 -0.56 -32.07
N LEU A 260 15.86 -1.22 -33.04
CA LEU A 260 16.43 -2.39 -33.69
C LEU A 260 17.36 -1.95 -34.82
N PRO A 261 18.51 -2.62 -35.02
CA PRO A 261 19.38 -2.33 -36.15
C PRO A 261 18.64 -2.64 -37.45
N VAL A 262 18.67 -1.69 -38.39
CA VAL A 262 18.20 -1.91 -39.75
C VAL A 262 19.37 -2.53 -40.51
N LEU A 263 19.19 -3.75 -41.04
CA LEU A 263 20.21 -4.36 -41.90
C LEU A 263 20.32 -3.52 -43.19
N PRO A 264 21.55 -3.29 -43.70
CA PRO A 264 21.80 -2.49 -44.90
C PRO A 264 21.20 -3.11 -46.16
#